data_AF-A0A7Y3FZR8-F1
#
_entry.id   AF-A0A7Y3FZR8-F1
#
_cell.length_a   1.000
_cell.length_b   1.000
_cell.length_c   1.000
_cell.angle_alpha   90.00
_cell.angle_beta   90.00
_cell.angle_gamma   90.00
#
_symmetry.space_group_name_H-M   'P 1'
#
loop_
_entity.id
_entity.type
_entity.pdbx_description
1 polymer ?
#
loop_
_entity_poly.entity_id
_entity_poly.type
_entity_poly.pdbx_seq_one_letter_code
_entity_poly.pdbx_strand_id
1 'polypeptide(L)'
;MLNDGDERIVERDVTGCYRFNADFTNVGELNAELAALSAEYGAEIDTAREPLQALYEKVFNHKAFTGRSGGMFGFEGLGSIYWHMVSKLLLAVQENYFAALDQGADEAVCHRLGELYYRVRSGIGFNKTPAEYGAFPTDPYSHTPKHSGAKQPGMTGQVKEEVLSRFGELGVRVEDGTVRFQPSLLRAREFVHEARQFRFLGVDGNWQEIDVPAGGLAFTWCQVPIIYLLDEDGDPAVTVTLRDGEISTFTELALPSEISGEIFQRSGRIRQLNVKFGTHLLLAE
;
A
#
# COMPACT_ATOMS: atom_id res chain seq x y z
N MET A 1 -25.13 -33.78 -38.41
CA MET A 1 -24.10 -32.72 -38.36
C MET A 1 -22.73 -33.20 -38.82
N LEU A 2 -21.91 -33.89 -38.01
CA LEU A 2 -20.55 -34.29 -38.42
C LEU A 2 -20.51 -35.18 -39.67
N ASN A 3 -21.44 -36.13 -39.80
CA ASN A 3 -21.56 -36.95 -41.02
C ASN A 3 -21.96 -36.13 -42.26
N ASP A 4 -22.58 -34.96 -42.04
CA ASP A 4 -23.04 -34.03 -43.08
C ASP A 4 -22.00 -32.93 -43.35
N GLY A 5 -20.83 -32.97 -42.68
CA GLY A 5 -19.80 -31.95 -42.76
C GLY A 5 -20.18 -30.61 -42.09
N ASP A 6 -21.19 -30.61 -41.22
CA ASP A 6 -21.59 -29.41 -40.48
C ASP A 6 -20.78 -29.27 -39.18
N GLU A 7 -19.87 -28.30 -39.17
CA GLU A 7 -18.91 -28.02 -38.11
C GLU A 7 -19.29 -26.76 -37.28
N ARG A 8 -20.52 -26.24 -37.44
CA ARG A 8 -20.98 -25.02 -36.75
C ARG A 8 -20.96 -25.14 -35.22
N ILE A 9 -21.13 -26.34 -34.65
CA ILE A 9 -21.13 -26.58 -33.20
C ILE A 9 -19.85 -27.27 -32.73
N VAL A 10 -19.46 -28.35 -33.40
CA VAL A 10 -18.28 -29.16 -33.09
C VAL A 10 -17.59 -29.55 -34.39
N GLU A 11 -16.27 -29.43 -34.42
CA GLU A 11 -15.41 -29.88 -35.52
C GLU A 11 -14.52 -31.05 -35.08
N ARG A 12 -14.04 -31.84 -36.04
CA ARG A 12 -13.07 -32.92 -35.81
C ARG A 12 -11.73 -32.55 -36.46
N ASP A 13 -10.67 -32.45 -35.67
CA ASP A 13 -9.35 -32.11 -36.20
C ASP A 13 -8.68 -33.28 -36.95
N VAL A 14 -7.55 -32.97 -37.60
CA VAL A 14 -6.74 -33.94 -38.36
C VAL A 14 -6.19 -35.10 -37.51
N THR A 15 -6.16 -34.96 -36.19
CA THR A 15 -5.74 -36.01 -35.24
C THR A 15 -6.92 -36.84 -34.72
N GLY A 16 -8.15 -36.45 -35.08
CA GLY A 16 -9.39 -37.11 -34.69
C GLY A 16 -9.99 -36.60 -33.38
N CYS A 17 -9.47 -35.53 -32.79
CA CYS A 17 -10.04 -34.89 -31.60
C CYS A 17 -11.19 -33.97 -31.97
N TYR A 18 -12.20 -33.90 -31.10
CA TYR A 18 -13.36 -33.02 -31.26
C TYR A 18 -13.19 -31.73 -30.46
N ARG A 19 -13.51 -30.59 -31.05
CA ARG A 19 -13.52 -29.29 -30.38
C ARG A 19 -14.83 -28.56 -30.67
N PHE A 20 -15.28 -27.77 -29.70
CA PHE A 20 -16.33 -26.78 -29.98
C PHE A 20 -15.79 -25.75 -30.98
N ASN A 21 -16.71 -25.18 -31.77
CA ASN A 21 -16.38 -24.11 -32.70
C ASN A 21 -15.65 -22.96 -31.97
N ALA A 22 -14.56 -22.48 -32.59
CA ALA A 22 -13.66 -21.50 -31.98
C ALA A 22 -14.28 -20.09 -31.85
N ASP A 23 -15.38 -19.81 -32.55
CA ASP A 23 -16.09 -18.53 -32.47
C ASP A 23 -16.89 -18.40 -31.16
N PHE A 24 -17.05 -19.48 -30.39
CA PHE A 24 -17.76 -19.44 -29.11
C PHE A 24 -16.85 -19.00 -27.95
N THR A 25 -17.13 -17.82 -27.42
CA THR A 25 -16.60 -17.24 -26.19
C THR A 25 -17.39 -17.65 -24.94
N ASN A 26 -18.67 -18.01 -25.07
CA ASN A 26 -19.50 -18.43 -23.95
C ASN A 26 -20.75 -19.23 -24.38
N VAL A 27 -21.50 -19.76 -23.40
CA VAL A 27 -22.70 -20.59 -23.65
C VAL A 27 -23.83 -19.83 -24.36
N GLY A 28 -23.85 -18.49 -24.30
CA GLY A 28 -24.80 -17.66 -25.03
C GLY A 28 -24.65 -17.78 -26.54
N GLU A 29 -23.42 -17.84 -27.04
CA GLU A 29 -23.13 -18.00 -28.47
C GLU A 29 -23.45 -19.43 -28.93
N LEU A 30 -23.12 -20.43 -28.12
CA LEU A 30 -23.57 -21.81 -28.35
C LEU A 30 -25.11 -21.87 -28.46
N ASN A 31 -25.82 -21.19 -27.57
CA ASN A 31 -27.28 -21.17 -27.58
C ASN A 31 -27.87 -20.47 -28.80
N ALA A 32 -27.23 -19.39 -29.27
CA ALA A 32 -27.61 -18.68 -30.48
C ALA A 32 -27.45 -19.55 -31.72
N GLU A 33 -26.32 -20.27 -31.83
CA GLU A 33 -26.08 -21.18 -32.95
C GLU A 33 -27.05 -22.37 -32.93
N LEU A 34 -27.31 -22.97 -31.76
CA LEU A 34 -28.33 -24.01 -31.60
C LEU A 34 -29.75 -23.49 -31.93
N ALA A 35 -30.04 -22.21 -31.74
CA ALA A 35 -31.33 -21.64 -32.14
C ALA A 35 -31.43 -21.50 -33.66
N ALA A 36 -30.36 -21.07 -34.34
CA ALA A 36 -30.32 -20.99 -35.80
C ALA A 36 -30.46 -22.37 -36.45
N LEU A 37 -29.76 -23.38 -35.91
CA LEU A 37 -29.76 -24.76 -36.40
C LEU A 37 -31.10 -25.50 -36.22
N SER A 38 -31.95 -25.05 -35.31
CA SER A 38 -33.27 -25.65 -35.08
C SER A 38 -34.14 -25.61 -36.34
N ALA A 39 -33.94 -24.61 -37.22
CA ALA A 39 -34.64 -24.54 -38.50
C ALA A 39 -34.25 -25.66 -39.49
N GLU A 40 -33.04 -26.21 -39.38
CA GLU A 40 -32.49 -27.22 -40.29
C GLU A 40 -32.60 -28.64 -39.71
N TYR A 41 -32.31 -28.80 -38.42
CA TYR A 41 -32.22 -30.09 -37.75
C TYR A 41 -33.38 -30.38 -36.77
N GLY A 42 -34.25 -29.40 -36.51
CA GLY A 42 -35.49 -29.57 -35.76
C GLY A 42 -35.30 -30.18 -34.37
N ALA A 43 -36.11 -31.21 -34.08
CA ALA A 43 -36.21 -31.83 -32.74
C ALA A 43 -34.91 -32.49 -32.24
N GLU A 44 -33.97 -32.83 -33.13
CA GLU A 44 -32.67 -33.38 -32.73
C GLU A 44 -31.83 -32.34 -31.97
N ILE A 45 -31.85 -31.08 -32.43
CA ILE A 45 -31.17 -29.97 -31.76
C ILE A 45 -31.79 -29.66 -30.41
N ASP A 46 -33.12 -29.69 -30.32
CA ASP A 46 -33.83 -29.44 -29.08
C ASP A 46 -33.50 -30.49 -28.01
N THR A 47 -33.41 -31.77 -28.42
CA THR A 47 -33.02 -32.87 -27.53
C THR A 47 -31.53 -32.78 -27.13
N ALA A 48 -30.67 -32.35 -28.04
CA ALA A 48 -29.23 -32.24 -27.80
C ALA A 48 -28.83 -30.99 -26.99
N ARG A 49 -29.70 -30.00 -26.85
CA ARG A 49 -29.38 -28.69 -26.25
C ARG A 49 -28.82 -28.80 -24.83
N GLU A 50 -29.54 -29.41 -23.90
CA GLU A 50 -29.07 -29.53 -22.51
C GLU A 50 -27.79 -30.38 -22.38
N PRO A 51 -27.67 -31.55 -23.04
CA PRO A 51 -26.40 -32.30 -23.08
C PRO A 51 -25.22 -31.48 -23.63
N LEU A 52 -25.42 -30.71 -24.70
CA LEU A 52 -24.37 -29.88 -25.29
C LEU A 52 -23.96 -28.73 -24.37
N GLN A 53 -24.92 -28.08 -23.70
CA GLN A 53 -24.62 -27.07 -22.68
C GLN A 53 -23.83 -27.66 -21.51
N ALA A 54 -24.23 -28.84 -21.02
CA ALA A 54 -23.52 -29.51 -19.94
C ALA A 54 -22.10 -29.94 -20.34
N LEU A 55 -21.93 -30.39 -21.60
CA LEU A 55 -20.60 -30.70 -22.15
C LEU A 55 -19.74 -29.46 -22.31
N TYR A 56 -20.30 -28.37 -22.85
CA TYR A 56 -19.60 -27.08 -23.00
C TYR A 56 -19.15 -26.55 -21.63
N GLU A 57 -20.04 -26.59 -20.63
CA GLU A 57 -19.69 -26.22 -19.26
C GLU A 57 -18.63 -27.15 -18.64
N LYS A 58 -18.70 -28.46 -18.90
CA LYS A 58 -17.67 -29.39 -18.43
C LYS A 58 -16.29 -29.11 -19.03
N VAL A 59 -16.24 -28.67 -20.29
CA VAL A 59 -14.99 -28.36 -21.00
C VAL A 59 -14.40 -27.03 -20.52
N PHE A 60 -15.23 -25.98 -20.40
CA PHE A 60 -14.73 -24.62 -20.12
C PHE A 60 -14.85 -24.18 -18.66
N ASN A 61 -15.68 -24.86 -17.86
CA ASN A 61 -15.91 -24.57 -16.44
C ASN A 61 -16.22 -23.08 -16.17
N HIS A 62 -17.09 -22.49 -17.00
CA HIS A 62 -17.38 -21.05 -16.93
C HIS A 62 -18.06 -20.65 -15.62
N LYS A 63 -18.71 -21.58 -14.90
CA LYS A 63 -19.23 -21.31 -13.54
C LYS A 63 -18.14 -20.94 -12.53
N ALA A 64 -16.88 -21.33 -12.78
CA ALA A 64 -15.75 -20.96 -11.94
C ALA A 64 -15.11 -19.61 -12.33
N PHE A 65 -15.59 -18.96 -13.38
CA PHE A 65 -15.07 -17.67 -13.82
C PHE A 65 -15.47 -16.56 -12.84
N THR A 66 -14.47 -15.96 -12.18
CA THR A 66 -14.66 -14.87 -11.20
C THR A 66 -14.38 -13.48 -11.79
N GLY A 67 -14.11 -13.40 -13.10
CA GLY A 67 -13.68 -12.20 -13.79
C GLY A 67 -12.29 -12.34 -14.42
N ARG A 68 -11.81 -11.26 -15.05
CA ARG A 68 -10.58 -11.26 -15.87
C ARG A 68 -9.28 -11.57 -15.11
N SER A 69 -9.27 -11.49 -13.78
CA SER A 69 -8.05 -11.64 -12.95
C SER A 69 -7.37 -13.00 -13.15
N GLY A 70 -8.14 -14.06 -13.35
CA GLY A 70 -7.62 -15.40 -13.63
C GLY A 70 -7.23 -15.65 -15.09
N GLY A 71 -7.53 -14.72 -16.01
CA GLY A 71 -7.34 -14.88 -17.46
C GLY A 71 -6.34 -13.91 -18.10
N MET A 72 -5.69 -13.04 -17.30
CA MET A 72 -4.70 -12.07 -17.79
C MET A 72 -3.43 -12.09 -16.94
N PHE A 73 -2.32 -11.55 -17.47
CA PHE A 73 -0.97 -11.65 -16.87
C PHE A 73 -0.34 -10.30 -16.46
N GLY A 74 -1.15 -9.24 -16.38
CA GLY A 74 -0.75 -7.90 -15.93
C GLY A 74 -1.89 -7.23 -15.17
N PHE A 75 -1.72 -5.98 -14.73
CA PHE A 75 -2.69 -5.30 -13.85
C PHE A 75 -2.98 -6.12 -12.58
N GLU A 76 -4.24 -6.48 -12.31
CA GLU A 76 -4.66 -7.36 -11.21
C GLU A 76 -4.55 -8.86 -11.54
N GLY A 77 -3.96 -9.19 -12.68
CA GLY A 77 -3.87 -10.54 -13.23
C GLY A 77 -2.85 -11.43 -12.55
N LEU A 78 -2.76 -12.66 -13.05
CA LEU A 78 -1.89 -13.71 -12.54
C LEU A 78 -0.42 -13.28 -12.50
N GLY A 79 0.18 -13.40 -11.32
CA GLY A 79 1.60 -13.10 -11.10
C GLY A 79 1.94 -11.61 -11.11
N SER A 80 0.97 -10.71 -11.02
CA SER A 80 1.22 -9.28 -10.88
C SER A 80 1.09 -8.84 -9.41
N ILE A 81 2.05 -8.07 -8.93
CA ILE A 81 1.96 -7.38 -7.64
C ILE A 81 1.17 -6.09 -7.86
N TYR A 82 0.06 -5.89 -7.13
CA TYR A 82 -0.71 -4.66 -7.17
C TYR A 82 -0.40 -3.80 -5.93
N TRP A 83 0.41 -2.76 -6.10
CA TRP A 83 1.13 -2.11 -5.00
C TRP A 83 0.23 -1.40 -3.99
N HIS A 84 -0.92 -0.87 -4.42
CA HIS A 84 -1.86 -0.25 -3.48
C HIS A 84 -2.35 -1.25 -2.41
N MET A 85 -2.58 -2.51 -2.78
CA MET A 85 -3.00 -3.53 -1.80
C MET A 85 -1.86 -3.91 -0.85
N VAL A 86 -0.61 -3.90 -1.32
CA VAL A 86 0.58 -4.13 -0.49
C VAL A 86 0.76 -2.99 0.52
N SER A 87 0.57 -1.73 0.11
CA SER A 87 0.67 -0.60 1.05
C SER A 87 -0.52 -0.54 2.02
N LYS A 88 -1.70 -1.06 1.65
CA LYS A 88 -2.79 -1.30 2.63
C LYS A 88 -2.41 -2.36 3.66
N LEU A 89 -1.76 -3.46 3.24
CA LEU A 89 -1.21 -4.45 4.16
C LEU A 89 -0.16 -3.82 5.08
N LEU A 90 0.74 -2.99 4.56
CA LEU A 90 1.73 -2.26 5.35
C LEU A 90 1.07 -1.43 6.46
N LEU A 91 0.06 -0.63 6.11
CA LEU A 91 -0.69 0.17 7.07
C LEU A 91 -1.43 -0.71 8.09
N ALA A 92 -2.09 -1.79 7.65
CA ALA A 92 -2.78 -2.70 8.55
C ALA A 92 -1.83 -3.37 9.56
N VAL A 93 -0.64 -3.80 9.14
CA VAL A 93 0.36 -4.37 10.06
C VAL A 93 0.83 -3.33 11.07
N GLN A 94 1.01 -2.07 10.65
CA GLN A 94 1.34 -0.97 11.56
C GLN A 94 0.23 -0.69 12.58
N GLU A 95 -1.03 -0.63 12.15
CA GLU A 95 -2.18 -0.44 13.05
C GLU A 95 -2.26 -1.58 14.07
N ASN A 96 -2.02 -2.83 13.65
CA ASN A 96 -1.98 -3.98 14.54
C ASN A 96 -0.78 -3.93 15.52
N TYR A 97 0.38 -3.44 15.08
CA TYR A 97 1.51 -3.20 15.97
C TYR A 97 1.16 -2.20 17.09
N PHE A 98 0.58 -1.05 16.74
CA PHE A 98 0.19 -0.05 17.75
C PHE A 98 -0.96 -0.54 18.63
N ALA A 99 -1.93 -1.27 18.07
CA ALA A 99 -2.99 -1.88 18.87
C ALA A 99 -2.44 -2.88 19.89
N ALA A 100 -1.45 -3.70 19.52
CA ALA A 100 -0.79 -4.62 20.43
C ALA A 100 -0.04 -3.88 21.55
N LEU A 101 0.69 -2.81 21.21
CA LEU A 101 1.36 -1.96 22.20
C LEU A 101 0.37 -1.33 23.19
N ASP A 102 -0.70 -0.72 22.69
CA ASP A 102 -1.70 -0.03 23.53
C ASP A 102 -2.45 -1.00 24.47
N GLN A 103 -2.56 -2.27 24.06
CA GLN A 103 -3.15 -3.35 24.85
C GLN A 103 -2.17 -4.01 25.82
N GLY A 104 -0.91 -3.54 25.86
CA GLY A 104 0.13 -4.12 26.73
C GLY A 104 0.49 -5.56 26.35
N ALA A 105 0.47 -5.89 25.05
CA ALA A 105 0.92 -7.19 24.58
C ALA A 105 2.39 -7.43 24.91
N ASP A 106 2.78 -8.71 24.98
CA ASP A 106 4.15 -9.12 25.28
C ASP A 106 5.16 -8.52 24.28
N GLU A 107 6.36 -8.20 24.77
CA GLU A 107 7.43 -7.58 24.00
C GLU A 107 7.79 -8.42 22.77
N ALA A 108 7.81 -9.75 22.90
CA ALA A 108 8.07 -10.66 21.79
C ALA A 108 7.01 -10.56 20.68
N VAL A 109 5.75 -10.30 21.03
CA VAL A 109 4.65 -10.12 20.06
C VAL A 109 4.81 -8.79 19.33
N CYS A 110 5.04 -7.70 20.07
CA CYS A 110 5.26 -6.38 19.49
C CYS A 110 6.49 -6.36 18.59
N HIS A 111 7.61 -6.96 19.03
CA HIS A 111 8.81 -7.14 18.23
C HIS A 111 8.52 -7.89 16.93
N ARG A 112 7.81 -9.02 17.00
CA ARG A 112 7.43 -9.79 15.81
C ARG A 112 6.56 -9.00 14.84
N LEU A 113 5.63 -8.18 15.34
CA LEU A 113 4.81 -7.31 14.49
C LEU A 113 5.67 -6.22 13.82
N GLY A 114 6.66 -5.66 14.52
CA GLY A 114 7.65 -4.74 13.95
C GLY A 114 8.50 -5.37 12.85
N GLU A 115 8.97 -6.61 13.04
CA GLU A 115 9.68 -7.37 11.99
C GLU A 115 8.80 -7.58 10.75
N LEU A 116 7.53 -7.95 10.95
CA LEU A 116 6.58 -8.16 9.86
C LEU A 116 6.28 -6.86 9.12
N TYR A 117 6.14 -5.75 9.84
CA TYR A 117 6.00 -4.42 9.26
C TYR A 117 7.17 -4.11 8.33
N TYR A 118 8.40 -4.26 8.82
CA TYR A 118 9.59 -3.97 8.02
C TYR A 118 9.84 -4.98 6.90
N ARG A 119 9.37 -6.21 7.01
CA ARG A 119 9.37 -7.20 5.92
C ARG A 119 8.43 -6.79 4.78
N VAL A 120 7.23 -6.28 5.08
CA VAL A 120 6.35 -5.75 4.03
C VAL A 120 6.99 -4.49 3.42
N ARG A 121 7.49 -3.60 4.27
CA ARG A 121 8.12 -2.34 3.86
C ARG A 121 9.31 -2.54 2.93
N SER A 122 10.17 -3.51 3.21
CA SER A 122 11.34 -3.81 2.38
C SER A 122 10.97 -4.27 0.97
N GLY A 123 9.73 -4.74 0.77
CA GLY A 123 9.21 -5.09 -0.55
C GLY A 123 8.83 -3.88 -1.42
N ILE A 124 8.62 -2.69 -0.83
CA ILE A 124 8.22 -1.48 -1.54
C ILE A 124 9.38 -0.90 -2.37
N GLY A 125 9.04 -0.29 -3.50
CA GLY A 125 9.94 0.15 -4.56
C GLY A 125 11.22 0.85 -4.09
N PHE A 126 11.15 1.83 -3.19
CA PHE A 126 12.31 2.65 -2.78
C PHE A 126 13.44 1.87 -2.10
N ASN A 127 13.19 0.61 -1.68
CA ASN A 127 14.21 -0.28 -1.11
C ASN A 127 14.94 -1.13 -2.18
N LYS A 128 14.61 -0.95 -3.46
CA LYS A 128 15.11 -1.76 -4.55
C LYS A 128 16.07 -0.99 -5.45
N THR A 129 16.94 -1.74 -6.14
CA THR A 129 17.74 -1.15 -7.21
C THR A 129 16.86 -0.76 -8.41
N PRO A 130 17.26 0.23 -9.23
CA PRO A 130 16.51 0.57 -10.44
C PRO A 130 16.33 -0.61 -11.39
N ALA A 131 17.30 -1.52 -11.46
CA ALA A 131 17.24 -2.72 -12.30
C ALA A 131 16.19 -3.73 -11.79
N GLU A 132 16.11 -3.95 -10.48
CA GLU A 132 15.12 -4.83 -9.89
C GLU A 132 13.71 -4.23 -9.97
N TYR A 133 13.57 -2.92 -9.72
CA TYR A 133 12.28 -2.24 -9.78
C TYR A 133 11.78 -2.05 -11.22
N GLY A 134 12.72 -1.86 -12.16
CA GLY A 134 12.47 -1.58 -13.57
C GLY A 134 12.04 -0.14 -13.85
N ALA A 135 12.29 0.78 -12.91
CA ALA A 135 12.02 2.22 -12.97
C ALA A 135 12.83 2.97 -11.90
N PHE A 136 12.63 4.28 -11.76
CA PHE A 136 13.12 5.03 -10.61
C PHE A 136 12.45 4.54 -9.32
N PRO A 137 13.19 4.00 -8.33
CA PRO A 137 12.60 3.38 -7.13
C PRO A 137 11.81 4.33 -6.22
N THR A 138 12.07 5.64 -6.34
CA THR A 138 11.39 6.69 -5.58
C THR A 138 10.03 7.08 -6.15
N ASP A 139 9.74 6.65 -7.38
CA ASP A 139 8.48 6.96 -8.04
C ASP A 139 7.46 5.84 -7.79
N PRO A 140 6.20 6.17 -7.45
CA PRO A 140 5.16 5.17 -7.25
C PRO A 140 4.62 4.64 -8.59
N TYR A 141 4.25 3.36 -8.62
CA TYR A 141 3.68 2.67 -9.77
C TYR A 141 2.53 1.77 -9.33
N SER A 142 1.52 1.57 -10.16
CA SER A 142 0.32 0.82 -9.75
C SER A 142 0.57 -0.67 -9.57
N HIS A 143 1.37 -1.28 -10.45
CA HIS A 143 1.60 -2.73 -10.42
C HIS A 143 2.95 -3.15 -11.04
N THR A 144 3.40 -4.37 -10.72
CA THR A 144 4.58 -5.02 -11.31
C THR A 144 4.22 -6.44 -11.73
N PRO A 145 4.00 -6.70 -13.04
CA PRO A 145 3.78 -8.04 -13.58
C PRO A 145 5.03 -8.93 -13.45
N LYS A 146 4.85 -10.25 -13.33
CA LYS A 146 5.94 -11.24 -13.23
C LYS A 146 7.03 -11.10 -14.29
N HIS A 147 6.66 -10.66 -15.49
CA HIS A 147 7.53 -10.65 -16.68
C HIS A 147 8.07 -9.25 -17.03
N SER A 148 7.87 -8.24 -16.18
CA SER A 148 8.34 -6.87 -16.46
C SER A 148 8.57 -6.05 -15.20
N GLY A 149 9.22 -4.89 -15.34
CA GLY A 149 9.32 -3.88 -14.28
C GLY A 149 7.99 -3.19 -13.94
N ALA A 150 8.06 -2.21 -13.03
CA ALA A 150 6.93 -1.40 -12.57
C ALA A 150 6.14 -0.70 -13.70
N LYS A 151 4.82 -0.62 -13.56
CA LYS A 151 3.87 -0.12 -14.58
C LYS A 151 2.86 0.88 -14.00
N GLN A 152 2.42 1.82 -14.84
CA GLN A 152 1.48 2.92 -14.53
C GLN A 152 2.00 3.87 -13.44
N PRO A 153 2.87 4.84 -13.80
CA PRO A 153 3.51 5.75 -12.86
C PRO A 153 2.54 6.76 -12.24
N GLY A 154 2.88 7.22 -11.04
CA GLY A 154 2.34 8.45 -10.43
C GLY A 154 1.10 8.22 -9.57
N MET A 155 -0.08 8.52 -10.12
CA MET A 155 -1.31 8.75 -9.34
C MET A 155 -2.03 7.45 -8.87
N THR A 156 -1.29 6.56 -8.22
CA THR A 156 -1.83 5.36 -7.55
C THR A 156 -2.23 5.67 -6.11
N GLY A 157 -3.29 5.04 -5.61
CA GLY A 157 -3.71 5.14 -4.20
C GLY A 157 -2.68 4.63 -3.19
N GLN A 158 -1.64 3.92 -3.65
CA GLN A 158 -0.47 3.51 -2.87
C GLN A 158 0.12 4.67 -2.04
N VAL A 159 0.23 5.86 -2.64
CA VAL A 159 0.90 7.01 -2.01
C VAL A 159 0.20 7.48 -0.74
N LYS A 160 -1.14 7.42 -0.70
CA LYS A 160 -1.92 7.79 0.48
C LYS A 160 -1.60 6.87 1.66
N GLU A 161 -1.46 5.57 1.41
CA GLU A 161 -1.19 4.61 2.46
C GLU A 161 0.24 4.79 3.01
N GLU A 162 1.21 5.05 2.14
CA GLU A 162 2.61 5.26 2.56
C GLU A 162 2.84 6.57 3.30
N VAL A 163 2.08 7.63 2.99
CA VAL A 163 2.09 8.87 3.79
C VAL A 163 1.59 8.59 5.22
N LEU A 164 0.48 7.86 5.37
CA LEU A 164 -0.03 7.48 6.68
C LEU A 164 0.96 6.59 7.44
N SER A 165 1.48 5.57 6.76
CA SER A 165 2.48 4.67 7.34
C SER A 165 3.72 5.43 7.79
N ARG A 166 4.18 6.44 7.03
CA ARG A 166 5.34 7.24 7.42
C ARG A 166 5.09 8.07 8.68
N PHE A 167 3.91 8.68 8.83
CA PHE A 167 3.58 9.39 10.07
C PHE A 167 3.44 8.44 11.27
N GLY A 168 2.96 7.22 11.04
CA GLY A 168 2.98 6.16 12.05
C GLY A 168 4.41 5.75 12.44
N GLU A 169 5.34 5.61 11.49
CA GLU A 169 6.76 5.35 11.80
C GLU A 169 7.37 6.48 12.63
N LEU A 170 7.13 7.73 12.24
CA LEU A 170 7.58 8.92 12.97
C LEU A 170 6.90 9.03 14.35
N GLY A 171 5.89 8.22 14.64
CA GLY A 171 5.25 8.18 15.95
C GLY A 171 4.34 9.37 16.24
N VAL A 172 3.89 10.12 15.24
CA VAL A 172 2.98 11.26 15.45
C VAL A 172 1.56 10.72 15.61
N ARG A 173 1.10 10.61 16.85
CA ARG A 173 -0.22 10.07 17.21
C ARG A 173 -1.12 11.18 17.74
N VAL A 174 -2.41 11.12 17.39
CA VAL A 174 -3.41 12.07 17.89
C VAL A 174 -4.49 11.29 18.64
N GLU A 175 -4.68 11.64 19.91
CA GLU A 175 -5.66 11.02 20.80
C GLU A 175 -6.20 12.09 21.77
N ASP A 176 -7.52 12.14 21.94
CA ASP A 176 -8.22 13.08 22.82
C ASP A 176 -7.81 14.57 22.61
N GLY A 177 -7.56 14.94 21.35
CA GLY A 177 -7.14 16.29 20.97
C GLY A 177 -5.70 16.64 21.35
N THR A 178 -4.91 15.68 21.80
CA THR A 178 -3.48 15.81 22.13
C THR A 178 -2.62 15.15 21.08
N VAL A 179 -1.43 15.71 20.83
CA VAL A 179 -0.40 15.09 20.00
C VAL A 179 0.57 14.32 20.91
N ARG A 180 0.88 13.08 20.57
CA ARG A 180 1.89 12.26 21.23
C ARG A 180 2.97 11.87 20.23
N PHE A 181 4.21 11.75 20.72
CA PHE A 181 5.37 11.29 19.98
C PHE A 181 5.79 9.92 20.51
N GLN A 182 5.48 8.87 19.76
CA GLN A 182 5.76 7.47 20.10
C GLN A 182 6.50 6.79 18.93
N PRO A 183 7.81 7.04 18.76
CA PRO A 183 8.58 6.62 17.60
C PRO A 183 9.01 5.14 17.65
N SER A 184 8.19 4.25 18.24
CA SER A 184 8.58 2.86 18.52
C SER A 184 8.65 1.95 17.28
N LEU A 185 8.22 2.45 16.11
CA LEU A 185 8.50 1.84 14.80
C LEU A 185 9.63 2.54 14.06
N LEU A 186 10.16 3.67 14.53
CA LEU A 186 11.28 4.36 13.89
C LEU A 186 12.60 3.63 14.19
N ARG A 187 13.57 3.68 13.29
CA ARG A 187 14.89 3.04 13.48
C ARG A 187 15.99 4.07 13.66
N ALA A 188 17.00 3.73 14.45
CA ALA A 188 18.15 4.60 14.73
C ALA A 188 18.91 5.00 13.45
N ARG A 189 18.97 4.11 12.45
CA ARG A 189 19.62 4.37 11.15
C ARG A 189 19.00 5.51 10.33
N GLU A 190 17.83 6.03 10.73
CA GLU A 190 17.16 7.13 10.02
C GLU A 190 17.62 8.52 10.46
N PHE A 191 18.40 8.61 11.55
CA PHE A 191 18.96 9.86 12.06
C PHE A 191 20.28 10.21 11.36
N VAL A 192 20.55 11.50 11.17
CA VAL A 192 21.75 11.97 10.46
C VAL A 192 22.99 11.85 11.34
N HIS A 193 24.11 11.38 10.77
CA HIS A 193 25.38 11.26 11.51
C HIS A 193 26.13 12.59 11.68
N GLU A 194 25.83 13.58 10.85
CA GLU A 194 26.49 14.89 10.82
C GLU A 194 25.43 15.98 10.68
N ALA A 195 25.72 17.17 11.19
CA ALA A 195 24.80 18.30 11.12
C ALA A 195 24.50 18.70 9.67
N ARG A 196 23.24 19.02 9.37
CA ARG A 196 22.78 19.38 8.01
C ARG A 196 21.67 20.44 8.07
N GLN A 197 21.54 21.20 6.98
CA GLN A 197 20.43 22.13 6.81
C GLN A 197 19.17 21.41 6.34
N PHE A 198 18.03 21.69 6.97
CA PHE A 198 16.71 21.26 6.51
C PHE A 198 15.94 22.46 5.97
N ARG A 199 15.69 22.47 4.66
CA ARG A 199 14.89 23.51 4.00
C ARG A 199 13.42 23.09 3.95
N PHE A 200 12.54 23.94 4.44
CA PHE A 200 11.09 23.67 4.51
C PHE A 200 10.25 24.90 4.16
N LEU A 201 9.00 24.67 3.81
CA LEU A 201 8.01 25.74 3.57
C LEU A 201 7.21 25.95 4.86
N GLY A 202 7.42 27.09 5.51
CA GLY A 202 6.72 27.45 6.74
C GLY A 202 5.24 27.75 6.53
N VAL A 203 4.49 27.78 7.63
CA VAL A 203 3.04 28.05 7.64
C VAL A 203 2.65 29.41 7.05
N ASP A 204 3.57 30.39 7.07
CA ASP A 204 3.37 31.72 6.46
C ASP A 204 3.65 31.71 4.93
N GLY A 205 3.93 30.55 4.33
CA GLY A 205 4.18 30.41 2.90
C GLY A 205 5.60 30.79 2.45
N ASN A 206 6.53 30.97 3.38
CA ASN A 206 7.92 31.35 3.10
C ASN A 206 8.88 30.17 3.30
N TRP A 207 9.88 30.06 2.41
CA TRP A 207 10.96 29.09 2.57
C TRP A 207 11.87 29.49 3.73
N GLN A 208 12.20 28.52 4.57
CA GLN A 208 13.07 28.68 5.73
C GLN A 208 14.07 27.52 5.78
N GLU A 209 15.15 27.70 6.54
CA GLU A 209 16.16 26.70 6.80
C GLU A 209 16.38 26.59 8.31
N ILE A 210 16.69 25.37 8.75
CA ILE A 210 16.92 25.04 10.15
C ILE A 210 18.04 24.01 10.25
N ASP A 211 18.93 24.21 11.22
CA ASP A 211 20.00 23.27 11.54
C ASP A 211 19.44 21.99 12.18
N VAL A 212 19.75 20.85 11.57
CA VAL A 212 19.53 19.53 12.14
C VAL A 212 20.88 19.02 12.66
N PRO A 213 21.09 18.88 13.97
CA PRO A 213 22.36 18.42 14.52
C PRO A 213 22.60 16.93 14.20
N ALA A 214 23.84 16.48 14.43
CA ALA A 214 24.15 15.05 14.44
C ALA A 214 23.27 14.32 15.48
N GLY A 215 22.81 13.11 15.14
CA GLY A 215 21.78 12.40 15.92
C GLY A 215 20.37 12.95 15.72
N GLY A 216 20.17 13.87 14.77
CA GLY A 216 18.89 14.50 14.49
C GLY A 216 18.11 13.90 13.31
N LEU A 217 16.81 14.11 13.29
CA LEU A 217 15.93 13.84 12.15
C LEU A 217 14.90 14.96 12.06
N ALA A 218 14.69 15.52 10.87
CA ALA A 218 13.72 16.60 10.68
C ALA A 218 12.62 16.22 9.69
N PHE A 219 11.41 16.69 9.98
CA PHE A 219 10.26 16.60 9.10
C PHE A 219 9.30 17.76 9.38
N THR A 220 8.18 17.82 8.67
CA THR A 220 7.11 18.77 8.97
C THR A 220 5.80 18.04 9.18
N TRP A 221 4.96 18.60 10.03
CA TRP A 221 3.58 18.17 10.19
C TRP A 221 2.71 19.40 10.39
N CYS A 222 1.60 19.48 9.64
CA CYS A 222 0.82 20.71 9.50
C CYS A 222 1.63 21.96 9.09
N GLN A 223 2.78 21.79 8.42
CA GLN A 223 3.81 22.82 8.11
C GLN A 223 4.61 23.37 9.31
N VAL A 224 4.46 22.81 10.51
CA VAL A 224 5.37 23.07 11.62
C VAL A 224 6.58 22.15 11.50
N PRO A 225 7.83 22.67 11.51
CA PRO A 225 9.03 21.84 11.53
C PRO A 225 9.16 21.13 12.88
N ILE A 226 9.46 19.83 12.82
CA ILE A 226 9.70 18.98 13.97
C ILE A 226 11.10 18.40 13.82
N ILE A 227 11.93 18.59 14.84
CA ILE A 227 13.25 17.95 14.95
C ILE A 227 13.17 16.91 16.05
N TYR A 228 13.46 15.67 15.71
CA TYR A 228 13.80 14.64 16.67
C TYR A 228 15.30 14.66 16.91
N LEU A 229 15.72 14.45 18.15
CA LEU A 229 17.12 14.36 18.55
C LEU A 229 17.30 13.17 19.51
N LEU A 230 18.24 12.29 19.17
CA LEU A 230 18.67 11.23 20.06
C LEU A 230 19.49 11.81 21.22
N ASP A 231 19.08 11.47 22.44
CA ASP A 231 19.71 11.91 23.68
C ASP A 231 19.71 10.73 24.66
N GLU A 232 20.85 10.05 24.80
CA GLU A 232 20.97 8.83 25.63
C GLU A 232 21.06 9.13 27.13
N ASP A 233 21.59 10.31 27.47
CA ASP A 233 21.85 10.71 28.86
C ASP A 233 20.75 11.64 29.41
N GLY A 234 19.89 12.17 28.53
CA GLY A 234 18.83 13.12 28.86
C GLY A 234 17.45 12.48 29.08
N ASP A 235 16.63 13.16 29.88
CA ASP A 235 15.21 12.81 30.01
C ASP A 235 14.45 13.15 28.70
N PRO A 236 13.46 12.33 28.29
CA PRO A 236 12.60 12.66 27.18
C PRO A 236 11.91 14.02 27.36
N ALA A 237 11.81 14.79 26.28
CA ALA A 237 11.19 16.11 26.35
C ALA A 237 10.67 16.59 24.99
N VAL A 238 9.65 17.44 25.03
CA VAL A 238 9.18 18.23 23.89
C VAL A 238 9.37 19.71 24.21
N THR A 239 10.19 20.38 23.42
CA THR A 239 10.38 21.83 23.47
C THR A 239 9.64 22.50 22.32
N VAL A 240 8.78 23.45 22.66
CA VAL A 240 7.92 24.21 21.75
C VAL A 240 8.45 25.63 21.66
N THR A 241 8.81 26.07 20.45
CA THR A 241 9.18 27.48 20.19
C THR A 241 7.98 28.21 19.59
N LEU A 242 7.58 29.30 20.25
CA LEU A 242 6.47 30.16 19.86
C LEU A 242 6.95 31.28 18.92
N ARG A 243 6.00 31.95 18.26
CA ARG A 243 6.28 33.02 17.28
C ARG A 243 7.02 34.23 17.84
N ASP A 244 6.79 34.55 19.11
CA ASP A 244 7.48 35.63 19.85
C ASP A 244 8.85 35.21 20.40
N GLY A 245 9.24 33.94 20.19
CA GLY A 245 10.48 33.37 20.71
C GLY A 245 10.35 32.77 22.11
N GLU A 246 9.17 32.81 22.72
CA GLU A 246 8.93 32.10 23.98
C GLU A 246 9.10 30.59 23.78
N ILE A 247 9.66 29.93 24.80
CA ILE A 247 9.94 28.50 24.79
C ILE A 247 9.21 27.84 25.95
N SER A 248 8.45 26.79 25.63
CA SER A 248 7.83 25.90 26.61
C SER A 248 8.42 24.50 26.49
N THR A 249 8.71 23.83 27.60
CA THR A 249 9.23 22.46 27.62
C THR A 249 8.31 21.56 28.42
N PHE A 250 8.02 20.39 27.86
CA PHE A 250 7.23 19.33 28.47
C PHE A 250 8.10 18.08 28.62
N THR A 251 8.04 17.43 29.78
CA THR A 251 8.79 16.19 30.07
C THR A 251 8.09 14.94 29.54
N GLU A 252 6.80 15.04 29.24
CA GLU A 252 6.08 14.00 28.52
C GLU A 252 6.32 14.18 27.02
N LEU A 253 6.41 13.07 26.28
CA LEU A 253 6.44 13.06 24.82
C LEU A 253 5.05 13.34 24.23
N ALA A 254 4.41 14.39 24.73
CA ALA A 254 3.06 14.80 24.38
C ALA A 254 2.91 16.32 24.46
N LEU A 255 1.99 16.85 23.67
CA LEU A 255 1.59 18.25 23.70
C LEU A 255 0.22 18.38 24.35
N PRO A 256 0.01 19.39 25.21
CA PRO A 256 -1.32 19.74 25.70
C PRO A 256 -2.30 20.01 24.55
N SER A 257 -3.59 19.85 24.81
CA SER A 257 -4.64 20.02 23.79
C SER A 257 -4.67 21.42 23.18
N GLU A 258 -4.38 22.47 23.97
CA GLU A 258 -4.28 23.85 23.47
C GLU A 258 -3.19 23.99 22.41
N ILE A 259 -1.96 23.54 22.72
CA ILE A 259 -0.81 23.59 21.81
C ILE A 259 -1.05 22.72 20.57
N SER A 260 -1.65 21.55 20.77
CA SER A 260 -2.05 20.65 19.69
C SER A 260 -3.04 21.32 18.73
N GLY A 261 -4.04 22.02 19.27
CA GLY A 261 -5.03 22.77 18.50
C GLY A 261 -4.42 23.86 17.62
N GLU A 262 -3.42 24.58 18.12
CA GLU A 262 -2.68 25.61 17.36
C GLU A 262 -1.97 25.02 16.13
N ILE A 263 -1.42 23.79 16.26
CA ILE A 263 -0.80 23.06 15.16
C ILE A 263 -1.85 22.62 14.13
N PHE A 264 -2.97 22.05 14.57
CA PHE A 264 -4.04 21.57 13.69
C PHE A 264 -4.66 22.70 12.87
N GLN A 265 -4.86 23.86 13.50
CA GLN A 265 -5.43 25.05 12.87
C GLN A 265 -4.40 25.83 12.04
N ARG A 266 -3.11 25.46 12.14
CA ARG A 266 -2.01 26.12 11.42
C ARG A 266 -1.98 27.61 11.73
N SER A 267 -2.16 27.98 13.00
CA SER A 267 -2.33 29.37 13.43
C SER A 267 -1.09 30.24 13.23
N GLY A 268 0.07 29.62 13.02
CA GLY A 268 1.36 30.30 12.98
C GLY A 268 1.93 30.66 14.35
N ARG A 269 1.24 30.31 15.45
CA ARG A 269 1.72 30.54 16.81
C ARG A 269 2.90 29.63 17.16
N ILE A 270 2.83 28.35 16.79
CA ILE A 270 3.91 27.38 16.98
C ILE A 270 4.87 27.45 15.79
N ARG A 271 6.16 27.71 16.05
CA ARG A 271 7.19 27.85 15.02
C ARG A 271 8.06 26.62 14.85
N GLN A 272 8.29 25.87 15.91
CA GLN A 272 9.13 24.68 15.87
C GLN A 272 8.83 23.78 17.05
N LEU A 273 8.97 22.48 16.83
CA LEU A 273 9.02 21.47 17.89
C LEU A 273 10.39 20.79 17.87
N ASN A 274 11.03 20.68 19.03
CA ASN A 274 12.18 19.82 19.25
C ASN A 274 11.77 18.71 20.20
N VAL A 275 11.93 17.47 19.78
CA VAL A 275 11.58 16.28 20.57
C VAL A 275 12.85 15.50 20.84
N LYS A 276 13.16 15.30 22.10
CA LYS A 276 14.35 14.56 22.55
C LYS A 276 13.93 13.25 23.20
N PHE A 277 14.64 12.18 22.89
CA PHE A 277 14.45 10.86 23.51
C PHE A 277 15.66 9.97 23.27
N GLY A 278 15.84 8.94 24.10
CA GLY A 278 16.86 7.92 23.91
C GLY A 278 16.48 6.85 22.89
N THR A 279 17.47 6.16 22.34
CA THR A 279 17.27 5.08 21.34
C THR A 279 16.45 3.91 21.86
N HIS A 280 16.35 3.71 23.18
CA HIS A 280 15.50 2.69 23.78
C HIS A 280 13.99 2.85 23.48
N LEU A 281 13.54 4.01 22.98
CA LEU A 281 12.15 4.24 22.54
C LEU A 281 11.93 3.94 21.05
N LEU A 282 12.98 3.59 20.30
CA LEU A 282 12.92 3.21 18.90
C LEU A 282 12.61 1.72 18.73
N LEU A 283 12.37 1.29 17.50
CA LEU A 283 12.29 -0.14 17.20
C LEU A 283 13.66 -0.79 17.44
N ALA A 284 13.69 -1.85 18.24
CA ALA A 284 14.85 -2.71 18.41
C ALA A 284 15.23 -3.36 17.07
N GLU A 285 16.52 -3.29 16.70
CA GLU A 285 17.08 -3.95 15.51
C GLU A 285 17.72 -5.31 15.84
#